data_AF-A0A3D0ESK8-F1
#
_entry.id   AF-A0A3D0ESK8-F1
#
_cell.length_a   1.000
_cell.length_b   1.000
_cell.length_c   1.000
_cell.angle_alpha   90.00
_cell.angle_beta   90.00
_cell.angle_gamma   90.00
#
_symmetry.space_group_name_H-M   'P 1'
#
loop_
_entity.id
_entity.type
_entity.pdbx_description
1 polymer ?
#
loop_
_entity_poly.entity_id
_entity_poly.type
_entity_poly.pdbx_seq_one_letter_code
_entity_poly.pdbx_strand_id
1 'polypeptide(L)' 'VLISKALTFTSGRKIEAANLLGIGRNTIARKISELGLSFDKK' A
#
# COMPACT_ATOMS: atom_id res chain seq x y z
N VAL A 1 -4.96 -5.13 -8.08
CA VAL A 1 -3.59 -5.57 -7.70
C VAL A 1 -3.57 -5.85 -6.20
N LEU A 2 -2.74 -6.75 -5.67
CA LEU A 2 -2.71 -7.09 -4.22
C LEU A 2 -2.51 -5.84 -3.32
N ILE A 3 -1.69 -4.89 -3.78
CA ILE A 3 -1.34 -3.68 -3.02
C ILE A 3 -2.52 -2.72 -2.89
N SER A 4 -3.35 -2.55 -3.92
CA SER A 4 -4.54 -1.71 -3.81
C SER A 4 -5.52 -2.29 -2.78
N LYS A 5 -5.71 -3.62 -2.76
CA LYS A 5 -6.55 -4.30 -1.75
C LYS A 5 -5.98 -4.13 -0.34
N ALA A 6 -4.68 -4.34 -0.16
CA ALA A 6 -4.04 -4.17 1.14
C ALA A 6 -4.17 -2.73 1.66
N LEU A 7 -3.97 -1.74 0.80
CA LEU A 7 -4.12 -0.34 1.18
C LEU A 7 -5.58 0.05 1.44
N THR A 8 -6.56 -0.49 0.70
CA THR A 8 -7.98 -0.32 1.04
C THR A 8 -8.29 -0.91 2.42
N PHE A 9 -7.78 -2.11 2.70
CA PHE A 9 -7.98 -2.80 3.97
C PHE A 9 -7.36 -2.05 5.16
N THR A 10 -6.21 -1.41 4.96
CA THR A 10 -5.54 -0.61 5.99
C THR A 10 -5.90 0.87 5.95
N SER A 11 -6.94 1.24 5.20
CA SER A 11 -7.40 2.64 5.04
C SER A 11 -6.29 3.62 4.63
N GLY A 12 -5.40 3.18 3.73
CA GLY A 12 -4.27 3.95 3.21
C GLY A 12 -3.00 3.89 4.08
N ARG A 13 -3.01 3.14 5.20
CA ARG A 13 -1.82 2.99 6.06
C ARG A 13 -0.79 2.09 5.40
N LYS A 14 0.22 2.72 4.78
CA LYS A 14 1.29 2.06 4.01
C LYS A 14 2.07 1.05 4.82
N ILE A 15 2.39 1.35 6.09
CA ILE A 15 3.16 0.44 6.96
C ILE A 15 2.36 -0.81 7.28
N GLU A 16 1.09 -0.69 7.65
CA GLU A 16 0.23 -1.84 7.89
C GLU A 16 0.00 -2.65 6.61
N ALA A 17 -0.14 -2.00 5.46
CA ALA A 17 -0.27 -2.71 4.19
C ALA A 17 1.03 -3.47 3.85
N ALA A 18 2.21 -2.91 4.19
CA ALA A 18 3.49 -3.59 4.03
C ALA A 18 3.58 -4.84 4.92
N ASN A 19 3.21 -4.69 6.19
CA ASN A 19 3.17 -5.78 7.17
C ASN A 19 2.19 -6.88 6.74
N LEU A 20 1.00 -6.52 6.27
CA LEU A 20 -0.02 -7.45 5.78
C LEU A 20 0.47 -8.23 4.54
N LEU A 21 1.26 -7.58 3.68
CA LEU A 21 1.83 -8.19 2.48
C LEU A 21 3.15 -8.92 2.73
N GLY A 22 3.71 -8.85 3.95
CA GLY A 22 5.02 -9.42 4.25
C GLY A 22 6.18 -8.79 3.49
N ILE A 23 6.04 -7.51 3.09
CA ILE A 23 7.07 -6.78 2.33
C ILE A 23 7.59 -5.58 3.13
N GLY A 24 8.82 -5.15 2.81
CA GLY A 24 9.39 -3.97 3.42
C GLY A 24 8.65 -2.67 3.08
N ARG A 25 8.71 -1.69 4.00
CA ARG A 25 8.15 -0.34 3.82
C ARG A 25 8.64 0.35 2.54
N ASN A 26 9.92 0.16 2.18
CA ASN A 26 10.48 0.76 0.96
C ASN A 26 9.91 0.10 -0.29
N THR A 27 9.74 -1.23 -0.27
CA THR A 27 9.15 -1.99 -1.37
C THR A 27 7.72 -1.53 -1.63
N ILE A 28 6.89 -1.41 -0.59
CA ILE A 28 5.51 -0.96 -0.78
C ILE A 28 5.45 0.49 -1.27
N ALA A 29 6.30 1.38 -0.77
CA ALA A 29 6.33 2.78 -1.20
C ALA A 29 6.69 2.90 -2.67
N ARG A 30 7.70 2.14 -3.13
CA ARG A 30 8.09 2.11 -4.54
C ARG A 30 6.97 1.56 -5.41
N LYS A 31 6.35 0.47 -4.97
CA LYS A 31 5.26 -0.18 -5.71
C LYS A 31 4.00 0.67 -5.80
N ILE A 32 3.69 1.44 -4.76
CA ILE A 32 2.60 2.43 -4.77
C ILE A 32 2.85 3.50 -5.84
N SER A 33 4.08 4.02 -5.91
CA SER A 33 4.47 5.02 -6.91
C SER A 33 4.45 4.44 -8.34
N GLU A 34 5.05 3.25 -8.53
CA GLU A 34 5.05 2.53 -9.82
C GLU A 34 3.64 2.25 -10.33
N LEU A 35 2.69 1.98 -9.43
CA LEU A 35 1.30 1.67 -9.76
C LEU A 35 0.38 2.89 -9.77
N GLY A 36 0.88 4.10 -9.45
CA GLY A 36 0.07 5.31 -9.38
C GLY A 36 -1.06 5.25 -8.33
N LEU A 37 -0.88 4.47 -7.25
CA LEU A 37 -1.92 4.26 -6.24
C LEU A 37 -1.94 5.41 -5.22
N SER A 38 -2.69 6.48 -5.50
CA SER A 38 -2.97 7.53 -4.50
C SER A 38 -4.20 7.15 -3.66
N PHE A 39 -4.00 7.02 -2.35
CA PHE A 39 -5.10 6.87 -1.39
C PHE A 39 -5.48 8.25 -0.87
N ASP A 40 -6.43 8.89 -1.54
CA ASP A 40 -7.11 10.07 -1.02
C ASP A 40 -8.24 9.58 -0.10
N LYS A 41 -8.14 9.90 1.19
CA LYS A 41 -9.24 9.63 2.14
C LYS A 41 -10.38 10.58 1.78
N LYS A 42 -11.32 10.11 0.97
CA LYS A 42 -12.62 10.73 0.82
C LYS A 42 -13.56 10.32 1.94
#